data_AF-A0A975IBA6-F1
#
_entry.id   AF-A0A975IBA6-F1
#
_cell.length_a   1.000
_cell.length_b   1.000
_cell.length_c   1.000
_cell.angle_alpha   90.00
_cell.angle_beta   90.00
_cell.angle_gamma   90.00
#
_symmetry.space_group_name_H-M   'P 1'
#
loop_
_entity.id
_entity.type
_entity.pdbx_description
1 polymer ?
#
loop_
_entity_poly.entity_id
_entity_poly.type
_entity_poly.pdbx_seq_one_letter_code
_entity_poly.pdbx_strand_id
1 'polypeptide(L)'
;MEVGLEVIRYILPAIIVLIITYIMLSMFMGNEEKRRMYEVKLDSRRNSLPIRLQAYERLALFLERIQPANLMVRIKSNRMNVAGYQAILLQTIRSEYEYNLSQQIYVSTNAWSMIKGAKDATVNLINQAAKNLNPDASAEDLRSLVLQILAAKEHSPSDRALEFIKNEVTDEL
;
A
#
# COMPACT_ATOMS: atom_id res chain seq x y z
N MET A 1 -1.02 80.43 6.85
CA MET A 1 -2.01 79.33 6.97
C MET A 1 -2.12 78.51 5.68
N GLU A 2 -1.83 79.06 4.50
CA GLU A 2 -1.97 78.35 3.20
C GLU A 2 -0.94 77.22 3.00
N VAL A 3 0.33 77.45 3.37
CA VAL A 3 1.41 76.45 3.21
C VAL A 3 1.12 75.13 3.97
N GLY A 4 0.50 75.21 5.15
CA GLY A 4 0.14 74.00 5.92
C GLY A 4 -0.96 73.17 5.25
N LEU A 5 -1.90 73.83 4.57
CA LEU A 5 -2.99 73.16 3.85
C LEU A 5 -2.47 72.48 2.57
N GLU A 6 -1.52 73.11 1.89
CA GLU A 6 -0.84 72.55 0.72
C GLU A 6 -0.03 71.30 1.07
N VAL A 7 0.73 71.34 2.18
CA VAL A 7 1.49 70.18 2.67
C VAL A 7 0.56 69.00 3.01
N ILE A 8 -0.58 69.26 3.66
CA ILE A 8 -1.59 68.23 3.97
C ILE A 8 -2.16 67.60 2.69
N ARG A 9 -2.40 68.38 1.64
CA ARG A 9 -2.88 67.89 0.33
C ARG A 9 -1.90 66.92 -0.35
N TYR A 10 -0.60 67.03 -0.11
CA TYR A 10 0.40 66.09 -0.62
C TYR A 10 0.59 64.87 0.27
N ILE A 11 0.47 65.03 1.60
CA ILE A 11 0.65 63.93 2.56
C ILE A 11 -0.51 62.93 2.50
N LEU A 12 -1.75 63.39 2.32
CA LEU A 12 -2.93 62.53 2.26
C LEU A 12 -2.84 61.44 1.16
N PRO A 13 -2.57 61.75 -0.13
CA PRO A 13 -2.40 60.73 -1.15
C PRO A 13 -1.18 59.84 -0.92
N ALA A 14 -0.09 60.37 -0.34
CA ALA A 14 1.07 59.56 0.00
C ALA A 14 0.74 58.48 1.06
N ILE A 15 -0.05 58.82 2.08
CA ILE A 15 -0.52 57.87 3.10
C ILE A 15 -1.45 56.83 2.47
N ILE A 16 -2.35 57.23 1.57
CA ILE A 16 -3.25 56.29 0.87
C ILE A 16 -2.44 55.29 0.04
N VAL A 17 -1.45 55.76 -0.72
CA VAL A 17 -0.54 54.89 -1.48
C VAL A 17 0.24 53.96 -0.56
N LEU A 18 0.73 54.45 0.59
CA LEU A 18 1.42 53.62 1.58
C LEU A 18 0.52 52.50 2.12
N ILE A 19 -0.73 52.81 2.47
CA ILE A 19 -1.70 51.83 2.97
C ILE A 19 -2.03 50.78 1.90
N ILE A 20 -2.32 51.21 0.67
CA ILE A 20 -2.61 50.30 -0.44
C ILE A 20 -1.41 49.40 -0.72
N THR A 21 -0.20 49.97 -0.77
CA THR A 21 1.04 49.22 -1.01
C THR A 21 1.28 48.20 0.12
N TYR A 22 1.07 48.59 1.37
CA TYR A 22 1.17 47.70 2.51
C TYR A 22 0.18 46.52 2.38
N ILE A 23 -1.10 46.79 2.10
CA ILE A 23 -2.12 45.76 1.91
C ILE A 23 -1.76 44.83 0.74
N MET A 24 -1.32 45.38 -0.40
CA MET A 24 -0.91 44.59 -1.57
C MET A 24 0.27 43.68 -1.25
N LEU A 25 1.31 44.21 -0.58
CA LEU A 25 2.47 43.43 -0.17
C LEU A 25 2.10 42.31 0.82
N SER A 26 1.24 42.60 1.81
CA SER A 26 0.77 41.60 2.76
C SER A 26 -0.05 40.49 2.09
N MET A 27 -0.96 40.84 1.17
CA MET A 27 -1.71 39.83 0.40
C MET A 27 -0.80 39.00 -0.51
N PHE A 28 0.16 39.65 -1.18
CA PHE A 28 1.11 38.97 -2.07
C PHE A 28 1.98 37.98 -1.29
N MET A 29 2.55 38.39 -0.15
CA MET A 29 3.38 37.54 0.70
C MET A 29 2.58 36.33 1.22
N GLY A 30 1.34 36.54 1.69
CA GLY A 30 0.49 35.44 2.14
C GLY A 30 0.09 34.47 1.03
N ASN A 31 -0.08 34.95 -0.21
CA ASN A 31 -0.40 34.09 -1.35
C ASN A 31 0.83 33.31 -1.84
N GLU A 32 2.01 33.94 -1.87
CA GLU A 32 3.29 33.29 -2.17
C GLU A 32 3.65 32.19 -1.16
N GLU A 33 3.41 32.43 0.14
CA GLU A 33 3.62 31.41 1.17
C GLU A 33 2.73 30.18 0.94
N LYS A 34 1.44 30.39 0.66
CA LYS A 34 0.50 29.30 0.33
C LYS A 34 0.94 28.53 -0.90
N ARG A 35 1.37 29.24 -1.95
CA ARG A 35 1.88 28.64 -3.18
C ARG A 35 3.12 27.80 -2.92
N ARG A 36 4.10 28.33 -2.18
CA ARG A 36 5.33 27.61 -1.81
C ARG A 36 5.03 26.37 -0.98
N MET A 37 4.12 26.45 -0.03
CA MET A 37 3.67 25.31 0.76
C MET A 37 3.00 24.24 -0.11
N TYR A 38 2.23 24.64 -1.12
CA TYR A 38 1.65 23.71 -2.09
C TYR A 38 2.73 23.04 -2.95
N GLU A 39 3.71 23.80 -3.43
CA GLU A 39 4.84 23.28 -4.21
C GLU A 39 5.67 22.28 -3.39
N VAL A 40 6.00 22.58 -2.12
CA VAL A 40 6.72 21.65 -1.23
C VAL A 40 5.95 20.35 -1.02
N LYS A 41 4.63 20.42 -0.82
CA LYS A 41 3.77 19.23 -0.71
C LYS A 41 3.74 18.42 -2.01
N LEU A 42 3.64 19.10 -3.15
CA LEU A 42 3.67 18.46 -4.46
C LEU A 42 5.00 17.75 -4.70
N ASP A 43 6.11 18.37 -4.33
CA ASP A 43 7.45 17.80 -4.50
C ASP A 43 7.67 16.60 -3.57
N SER A 44 7.22 16.69 -2.32
CA SER A 44 7.21 15.55 -1.39
C SER A 44 6.35 14.40 -1.91
N ARG A 45 5.17 14.68 -2.49
CA ARG A 45 4.32 13.67 -3.13
C ARG A 45 5.02 13.04 -4.34
N ARG A 46 5.64 13.84 -5.21
CA ARG A 46 6.39 13.35 -6.39
C ARG A 46 7.53 12.42 -6.02
N ASN A 47 8.22 12.71 -4.91
CA ASN A 47 9.34 11.88 -4.45
C ASN A 47 8.89 10.61 -3.71
N SER A 48 7.76 10.67 -2.98
CA SER A 48 7.27 9.53 -2.19
C SER A 48 6.38 8.57 -2.96
N LEU A 49 5.56 9.07 -3.90
CA LEU A 49 4.61 8.27 -4.66
C LEU A 49 5.25 7.07 -5.40
N PRO A 50 6.40 7.20 -6.09
CA PRO A 50 7.03 6.06 -6.76
C PRO A 50 7.43 4.95 -5.79
N ILE A 51 7.92 5.30 -4.60
CA ILE A 51 8.33 4.33 -3.58
C ILE A 51 7.11 3.60 -3.03
N ARG A 52 6.00 4.32 -2.81
CA ARG A 52 4.73 3.71 -2.37
C ARG A 52 4.15 2.77 -3.42
N LEU A 53 4.11 3.19 -4.68
CA LEU A 53 3.65 2.33 -5.80
C LEU A 53 4.51 1.07 -5.92
N GLN A 54 5.83 1.19 -5.79
CA GLN A 54 6.73 0.04 -5.79
C GLN A 54 6.47 -0.92 -4.61
N ALA A 55 6.14 -0.39 -3.43
CA ALA A 55 5.76 -1.21 -2.28
C ALA A 55 4.45 -1.97 -2.54
N TYR A 56 3.44 -1.32 -3.12
CA TYR A 56 2.19 -1.97 -3.51
C TYR A 56 2.40 -3.05 -4.57
N GLU A 57 3.25 -2.82 -5.59
CA GLU A 57 3.60 -3.84 -6.58
C GLU A 57 4.21 -5.09 -5.93
N ARG A 58 5.17 -4.90 -5.01
CA ARG A 58 5.79 -5.99 -4.26
C ARG A 58 4.77 -6.78 -3.42
N LEU A 59 3.83 -6.08 -2.79
CA LEU A 59 2.79 -6.72 -1.98
C LEU A 59 1.76 -7.44 -2.85
N ALA A 60 1.42 -6.92 -4.03
CA ALA A 60 0.60 -7.63 -5.01
C ALA A 60 1.29 -8.91 -5.50
N LEU A 61 2.58 -8.84 -5.84
CA LEU A 61 3.38 -10.01 -6.21
C LEU A 61 3.46 -11.04 -5.07
N PHE A 62 3.59 -10.58 -3.83
CA PHE A 62 3.53 -11.46 -2.66
C PHE A 62 2.21 -12.23 -2.59
N LEU A 63 1.07 -11.54 -2.71
CA LEU A 63 -0.27 -12.14 -2.67
C LEU A 63 -0.47 -13.18 -3.78
N GLU A 64 -0.03 -12.86 -5.00
CA GLU A 64 -0.05 -13.78 -6.15
C GLU A 64 0.86 -15.00 -5.92
N ARG A 65 2.04 -14.78 -5.33
CA ARG A 65 2.97 -15.87 -5.04
C ARG A 65 2.44 -16.81 -3.98
N ILE A 66 1.82 -16.33 -2.91
CA ILE A 66 1.29 -17.21 -1.85
C ILE A 66 -0.03 -17.90 -2.22
N GLN A 67 -0.64 -17.55 -3.37
CA GLN A 67 -1.86 -18.21 -3.84
C GLN A 67 -1.63 -19.73 -3.93
N PRO A 68 -2.47 -20.59 -3.32
CA PRO A 68 -2.25 -22.04 -3.28
C PRO A 68 -2.05 -22.66 -4.66
N ALA A 69 -2.84 -22.24 -5.66
CA ALA A 69 -2.71 -22.70 -7.04
C ALA A 69 -1.31 -22.40 -7.60
N ASN A 70 -0.82 -21.16 -7.41
CA ASN A 70 0.50 -20.74 -7.90
C ASN A 70 1.64 -21.40 -7.12
N LEU A 71 1.50 -21.58 -5.80
CA LEU A 71 2.46 -22.31 -4.96
C LEU A 71 2.65 -23.75 -5.45
N MET A 72 1.56 -24.46 -5.72
CA MET A 72 1.58 -25.88 -6.09
C MET A 72 2.11 -26.14 -7.50
N VAL A 73 2.09 -25.13 -8.37
CA VAL A 73 2.76 -25.18 -9.68
C VAL A 73 4.27 -25.04 -9.51
N ARG A 74 4.72 -24.14 -8.62
CA ARG A 74 6.15 -23.86 -8.41
C ARG A 74 6.84 -24.92 -7.55
N ILE A 75 6.18 -25.40 -6.51
CA ILE A 75 6.70 -26.40 -5.58
C ILE A 75 6.14 -27.75 -6.00
N LYS A 76 6.98 -28.57 -6.63
CA LYS A 76 6.61 -29.93 -7.01
C LYS A 76 6.59 -30.84 -5.79
N SER A 77 5.64 -31.75 -5.74
CA SER A 77 5.44 -32.76 -4.67
C SER A 77 6.49 -33.88 -4.63
N ASN A 78 7.49 -33.86 -5.53
CA ASN A 78 8.47 -34.92 -5.84
C ASN A 78 8.70 -35.99 -4.75
N ARG A 79 7.96 -37.11 -4.82
CA ARG A 79 8.08 -38.28 -3.92
C ARG A 79 8.05 -37.93 -2.42
N MET A 80 7.48 -36.80 -2.05
CA MET A 80 7.35 -36.38 -0.66
C MET A 80 6.10 -37.01 -0.04
N ASN A 81 6.12 -37.12 1.29
CA ASN A 81 4.92 -37.38 2.05
C ASN A 81 4.16 -36.07 2.35
N VAL A 82 2.93 -36.18 2.82
CA VAL A 82 2.08 -35.04 3.19
C VAL A 82 2.78 -34.10 4.17
N ALA A 83 3.42 -34.65 5.21
CA ALA A 83 4.10 -33.85 6.24
C ALA A 83 5.26 -33.00 5.66
N GLY A 84 6.12 -33.61 4.85
CA GLY A 84 7.26 -32.93 4.23
C GLY A 84 6.81 -31.85 3.25
N TYR A 85 5.79 -32.14 2.44
CA TYR A 85 5.26 -31.18 1.48
C TYR A 85 4.56 -30.00 2.16
N GLN A 86 3.76 -30.26 3.20
CA GLN A 86 3.17 -29.21 4.04
C GLN A 86 4.24 -28.29 4.62
N ALA A 87 5.30 -28.85 5.22
CA ALA A 87 6.37 -28.07 5.83
C ALA A 87 7.05 -27.13 4.81
N ILE A 88 7.33 -27.62 3.60
CA ILE A 88 7.92 -26.80 2.53
C ILE A 88 6.98 -25.68 2.11
N LEU A 89 5.69 -25.95 1.89
CA LEU A 89 4.72 -24.93 1.51
C LEU A 89 4.64 -23.81 2.55
N LEU A 90 4.54 -24.18 3.82
CA LEU A 90 4.48 -23.21 4.93
C LEU A 90 5.77 -22.40 5.03
N GLN A 91 6.92 -23.04 4.88
CA GLN A 91 8.22 -22.36 4.90
C GLN A 91 8.35 -21.38 3.73
N THR A 92 7.91 -21.75 2.53
CA THR A 92 7.93 -20.84 1.38
C THR A 92 7.03 -19.62 1.59
N ILE A 93 5.81 -19.80 2.10
CA ILE A 93 4.91 -18.67 2.41
C ILE A 93 5.56 -17.74 3.43
N ARG A 94 6.18 -18.30 4.48
CA ARG A 94 6.86 -17.52 5.51
C ARG A 94 8.03 -16.73 4.94
N SER A 95 8.88 -17.35 4.13
CA SER A 95 10.03 -16.67 3.52
C SER A 95 9.60 -15.55 2.56
N GLU A 96 8.56 -15.75 1.75
CA GLU A 96 8.00 -14.68 0.90
C GLU A 96 7.42 -13.52 1.73
N TYR A 97 6.79 -13.82 2.87
CA TYR A 97 6.29 -12.79 3.78
C TYR A 97 7.42 -12.00 4.44
N GLU A 98 8.45 -12.69 4.95
CA GLU A 98 9.63 -12.05 5.55
C GLU A 98 10.37 -11.16 4.54
N TYR A 99 10.47 -11.58 3.27
CA TYR A 99 11.07 -10.79 2.19
C TYR A 99 10.31 -9.48 1.92
N ASN A 100 8.98 -9.48 2.07
CA ASN A 100 8.12 -8.31 1.82
C ASN A 100 7.74 -7.54 3.10
N LEU A 101 8.21 -7.96 4.27
CA LEU A 101 7.81 -7.40 5.56
C LEU A 101 8.14 -5.90 5.69
N SER A 102 9.24 -5.44 5.09
CA SER A 102 9.64 -4.04 5.12
C SER A 102 8.67 -3.12 4.39
N GLN A 103 7.86 -3.65 3.45
CA GLN A 103 6.92 -2.85 2.66
C GLN A 103 5.75 -2.30 3.51
N GLN A 104 5.52 -2.85 4.71
CA GLN A 104 4.44 -2.43 5.61
C GLN A 104 4.48 -0.94 5.99
N ILE A 105 5.66 -0.29 5.90
CA ILE A 105 5.81 1.13 6.27
C ILE A 105 5.30 2.10 5.17
N TYR A 106 5.01 1.59 3.97
CA TYR A 106 4.63 2.41 2.81
C TYR A 106 3.14 2.33 2.45
N VAL A 107 2.40 1.41 3.08
CA VAL A 107 0.97 1.15 2.85
C VAL A 107 0.14 1.47 4.09
N SER A 108 -1.18 1.58 3.96
CA SER A 108 -2.01 1.80 5.15
C SER A 108 -2.04 0.58 6.08
N THR A 109 -2.38 0.83 7.34
CA THR A 109 -2.66 -0.20 8.34
C THR A 109 -3.75 -1.17 7.87
N ASN A 110 -4.74 -0.68 7.12
CA ASN A 110 -5.83 -1.50 6.60
C ASN A 110 -5.34 -2.44 5.50
N ALA A 111 -4.58 -1.94 4.52
CA ALA A 111 -3.95 -2.77 3.49
C ALA A 111 -3.09 -3.86 4.13
N TRP A 112 -2.25 -3.46 5.09
CA TRP A 112 -1.38 -4.39 5.78
C TRP A 112 -2.14 -5.46 6.56
N SER A 113 -3.26 -5.10 7.19
CA SER A 113 -4.15 -6.05 7.85
C SER A 113 -4.73 -7.07 6.87
N MET A 114 -5.19 -6.61 5.70
CA MET A 114 -5.71 -7.48 4.64
C MET A 114 -4.65 -8.46 4.12
N ILE A 115 -3.42 -7.99 3.91
CA ILE A 115 -2.29 -8.82 3.46
C ILE A 115 -1.97 -9.91 4.50
N LYS A 116 -1.89 -9.55 5.78
CA LYS A 116 -1.67 -10.53 6.86
C LYS A 116 -2.80 -11.56 6.91
N GLY A 117 -4.05 -11.09 6.80
CA GLY A 117 -5.23 -11.95 6.74
C GLY A 117 -5.19 -12.95 5.59
N ALA A 118 -4.81 -12.51 4.38
CA ALA A 118 -4.63 -13.39 3.23
C ALA A 118 -3.56 -14.47 3.49
N LYS A 119 -2.40 -14.08 4.04
CA LYS A 119 -1.33 -15.02 4.43
C LYS A 119 -1.81 -16.05 5.45
N ASP A 120 -2.48 -15.60 6.52
CA ASP A 120 -2.98 -16.49 7.58
C ASP A 120 -4.06 -17.44 7.05
N ALA A 121 -4.97 -16.95 6.20
CA ALA A 121 -6.00 -17.77 5.58
C ALA A 121 -5.41 -18.84 4.64
N THR A 122 -4.38 -18.51 3.85
CA THR A 122 -3.64 -19.47 3.02
C THR A 122 -2.96 -20.55 3.87
N VAL A 123 -2.26 -20.16 4.93
CA VAL A 123 -1.61 -21.10 5.86
C VAL A 123 -2.65 -22.03 6.51
N ASN A 124 -3.77 -21.46 6.96
CA ASN A 124 -4.86 -22.22 7.56
C ASN A 124 -5.49 -23.22 6.59
N LEU A 125 -5.68 -22.84 5.33
CA LEU A 125 -6.20 -23.74 4.29
C LEU A 125 -5.30 -24.96 4.12
N ILE A 126 -3.99 -24.77 4.01
CA ILE A 126 -3.01 -25.85 3.86
C ILE A 126 -3.01 -26.75 5.10
N ASN A 127 -3.01 -26.16 6.29
CA ASN A 127 -3.04 -26.90 7.55
C ASN A 127 -4.32 -27.73 7.73
N GLN A 128 -5.48 -27.19 7.34
CA GLN A 128 -6.75 -27.91 7.42
C GLN A 128 -6.79 -29.09 6.44
N ALA A 129 -6.30 -28.90 5.22
CA ALA A 129 -6.22 -29.98 4.25
C ALA A 129 -5.28 -31.10 4.75
N ALA A 130 -4.09 -30.75 5.26
CA ALA A 130 -3.12 -31.72 5.77
C ALA A 130 -3.65 -32.52 6.98
N LYS A 131 -4.44 -31.90 7.87
CA LYS A 131 -5.05 -32.58 9.02
C LYS A 131 -6.00 -33.71 8.64
N ASN A 132 -6.60 -33.65 7.45
CA ASN A 132 -7.55 -34.66 6.96
C ASN A 132 -6.86 -35.81 6.22
N LEU A 133 -5.53 -35.81 6.17
CA LEU A 133 -4.73 -36.79 5.45
C LEU A 133 -3.76 -37.48 6.41
N ASN A 134 -3.35 -38.71 6.06
CA ASN A 134 -2.28 -39.38 6.77
C ASN A 134 -0.94 -38.66 6.47
N PRO A 135 -0.15 -38.26 7.50
CA PRO A 135 1.15 -37.62 7.31
C PRO A 135 2.13 -38.34 6.38
N ASP A 136 2.04 -39.68 6.31
CA ASP A 136 2.91 -40.55 5.50
C ASP A 136 2.33 -40.86 4.11
N ALA A 137 1.13 -40.36 3.79
CA ALA A 137 0.53 -40.50 2.47
C ALA A 137 1.24 -39.65 1.42
N SER A 138 0.83 -39.78 0.15
CA SER A 138 1.43 -39.06 -0.97
C SER A 138 1.18 -37.55 -0.86
N ALA A 139 2.20 -36.73 -1.12
CA ALA A 139 2.04 -35.27 -1.23
C ALA A 139 1.06 -34.84 -2.34
N GLU A 140 0.81 -35.69 -3.35
CA GLU A 140 -0.24 -35.44 -4.36
C GLU A 140 -1.65 -35.43 -3.76
N ASP A 141 -1.89 -36.18 -2.69
CA ASP A 141 -3.20 -36.19 -2.02
C ASP A 141 -3.46 -34.82 -1.37
N LEU A 142 -2.44 -34.24 -0.71
CA LEU A 142 -2.52 -32.89 -0.16
C LEU A 142 -2.71 -31.84 -1.25
N ARG A 143 -1.96 -31.94 -2.35
CA ARG A 143 -2.08 -31.02 -3.49
C ARG A 143 -3.49 -31.03 -4.05
N SER A 144 -4.02 -32.22 -4.31
CA SER A 144 -5.36 -32.41 -4.87
C SER A 144 -6.44 -31.89 -3.93
N LEU A 145 -6.35 -32.20 -2.63
CA LEU A 145 -7.33 -31.77 -1.64
C LEU A 145 -7.37 -30.24 -1.49
N VAL A 146 -6.21 -29.56 -1.42
CA VAL A 146 -6.19 -28.09 -1.31
C VAL A 146 -6.79 -27.44 -2.57
N LEU A 147 -6.48 -27.96 -3.76
CA LEU A 147 -7.07 -27.43 -5.00
C LEU A 147 -8.59 -27.66 -5.06
N GLN A 148 -9.09 -28.78 -4.55
CA GLN A 148 -10.53 -29.03 -4.44
C GLN A 148 -11.20 -28.06 -3.46
N ILE A 149 -10.61 -27.84 -2.28
CA ILE A 149 -11.14 -26.87 -1.31
C ILE A 149 -11.11 -25.45 -1.89
N LEU A 150 -10.06 -25.12 -2.64
CA LEU A 150 -9.95 -23.82 -3.32
C LEU A 150 -11.03 -23.67 -4.40
N ALA A 151 -11.29 -24.71 -5.20
CA ALA A 151 -12.33 -24.70 -6.23
C ALA A 151 -13.75 -24.60 -5.66
N ALA A 152 -13.97 -25.10 -4.44
CA ALA A 152 -15.24 -24.95 -3.72
C ALA A 152 -15.43 -23.54 -3.12
N LYS A 153 -14.37 -22.73 -3.05
CA LYS A 153 -14.45 -21.32 -2.62
C LYS A 153 -14.58 -20.44 -3.85
N GLU A 154 -15.52 -19.50 -3.83
CA GLU A 154 -15.68 -18.51 -4.91
C GLU A 154 -14.46 -17.60 -5.07
N HIS A 155 -13.75 -17.32 -3.97
CA HIS A 155 -12.58 -16.45 -3.96
C HIS A 155 -11.41 -17.10 -3.21
N SER A 156 -10.22 -16.90 -3.74
CA SER A 156 -8.98 -17.24 -3.07
C SER A 156 -8.75 -16.33 -1.84
N PRO A 157 -7.96 -16.78 -0.86
CA PRO A 157 -7.57 -15.93 0.27
C PRO A 157 -6.89 -14.61 -0.14
N SER A 158 -6.20 -14.59 -1.28
CA SER A 158 -5.46 -13.43 -1.80
C SER A 158 -6.34 -12.41 -2.53
N ASP A 159 -7.47 -12.84 -3.11
CA ASP A 159 -8.25 -12.03 -4.05
C ASP A 159 -8.78 -10.75 -3.39
N ARG A 160 -9.33 -10.86 -2.17
CA ARG A 160 -9.84 -9.69 -1.42
C ARG A 160 -8.74 -8.70 -1.04
N ALA A 161 -7.53 -9.21 -0.76
CA ALA A 161 -6.40 -8.34 -0.42
C ALA A 161 -5.85 -7.64 -1.67
N LEU A 162 -5.82 -8.32 -2.82
CA LEU A 162 -5.45 -7.73 -4.11
C LEU A 162 -6.42 -6.62 -4.53
N GLU A 163 -7.73 -6.88 -4.40
CA GLU A 163 -8.76 -5.88 -4.70
C GLU A 163 -8.64 -4.65 -3.79
N PHE A 164 -8.41 -4.87 -2.48
CA PHE A 164 -8.21 -3.77 -1.54
C PHE A 164 -7.02 -2.89 -1.92
N ILE A 165 -5.86 -3.50 -2.19
CA ILE A 165 -4.64 -2.78 -2.59
C ILE A 165 -4.87 -2.01 -3.90
N LYS A 166 -5.57 -2.61 -4.87
CA LYS A 166 -5.89 -1.96 -6.13
C LYS A 166 -6.74 -0.70 -5.94
N ASN A 167 -7.76 -0.76 -5.08
CA ASN A 167 -8.60 0.38 -4.78
C ASN A 167 -7.80 1.48 -4.07
N GLU A 168 -6.98 1.11 -3.09
CA GLU A 168 -6.15 2.08 -2.36
C GLU A 168 -5.12 2.77 -3.25
N VAL A 169 -4.45 2.04 -4.15
CA VAL A 169 -3.55 2.64 -5.15
C VAL A 169 -4.31 3.62 -6.05
N THR A 170 -5.55 3.28 -6.43
CA THR A 170 -6.38 4.15 -7.27
C THR A 170 -6.78 5.43 -6.55
N ASP A 171 -7.05 5.37 -5.24
CA ASP A 171 -7.37 6.54 -4.41
C ASP A 171 -6.15 7.43 -4.14
N GLU A 172 -4.94 6.87 -4.19
CA GLU A 172 -3.70 7.61 -3.97
C GLU A 172 -3.21 8.38 -5.19
N LEU A 173 -3.54 7.91 -6.41
CA LEU A 173 -3.18 8.53 -7.67
C LEU A 173 -3.96 9.84 -7.89
#